data_AF-A0A7J8BVX7-F1
#
_entry.id   AF-A0A7J8BVX7-F1
#
_cell.length_a   1.000
_cell.length_b   1.000
_cell.length_c   1.000
_cell.angle_alpha   90.00
_cell.angle_beta   90.00
_cell.angle_gamma   90.00
#
_symmetry.space_group_name_H-M   'P 1'
#
loop_
_entity.id
_entity.type
_entity.pdbx_description
1 polymer ?
#
loop_
_entity_poly.entity_id
_entity_poly.type
_entity_poly.pdbx_seq_one_letter_code
_entity_poly.pdbx_strand_id
1 'polypeptide(L)'
;MPTPGLSLGKKEDKLGIRASSTANLIFEDCRIPKDNLLGELGMGFKIAMQTLDMGRIGIASQALGIAQAALDCAVNYAENRKAFGAPLTKLQSIQFKLADMALALESARLLTWRAAMLKDNKKPFTKVPLGRVSPGIGPLVG
;
A
#
# COMPACT_ATOMS: atom_id res chain seq x y z
N MET A 1 -29.64 -7.48 2.01
CA MET A 1 -28.78 -7.16 0.85
C MET A 1 -29.65 -7.09 -0.38
N PRO A 2 -29.45 -6.11 -1.28
CA PRO A 2 -30.46 -5.80 -2.29
C PRO A 2 -30.63 -6.87 -3.38
N THR A 3 -29.69 -7.81 -3.52
CA THR A 3 -29.73 -8.85 -4.55
C THR A 3 -30.09 -10.21 -3.95
N PRO A 4 -31.19 -10.85 -4.39
CA PRO A 4 -31.50 -12.24 -4.02
C PRO A 4 -30.34 -13.18 -4.37
N GLY A 5 -30.03 -14.13 -3.47
CA GLY A 5 -28.90 -15.05 -3.64
C GLY A 5 -27.53 -14.49 -3.22
N LEU A 6 -27.45 -13.22 -2.79
CA LEU A 6 -26.24 -12.66 -2.17
C LEU A 6 -26.40 -12.66 -0.64
N SER A 7 -25.50 -13.32 0.07
CA SER A 7 -25.43 -13.36 1.53
C SER A 7 -24.02 -13.04 2.07
N LEU A 8 -23.96 -12.56 3.32
CA LEU A 8 -22.72 -12.15 4.00
C LEU A 8 -22.36 -13.24 5.00
N GLY A 9 -21.10 -13.68 4.95
CA GLY A 9 -20.53 -14.56 5.96
C GLY A 9 -20.25 -13.83 7.27
N LYS A 10 -19.67 -14.56 8.23
CA LYS A 10 -19.24 -13.98 9.50
C LYS A 10 -18.17 -12.91 9.25
N LYS A 11 -18.17 -11.86 10.08
CA LYS A 11 -17.09 -10.88 10.13
C LYS A 11 -15.79 -11.56 10.59
N GLU A 12 -14.71 -11.30 9.86
CA GLU A 12 -13.39 -11.82 10.14
C GLU A 12 -12.79 -11.24 11.42
N ASP A 13 -12.19 -12.10 12.24
CA ASP A 13 -11.42 -11.70 13.42
C ASP A 13 -9.95 -11.48 13.03
N LYS A 14 -9.62 -10.22 12.73
CA LYS A 14 -8.31 -9.84 12.17
C LYS A 14 -7.29 -9.48 13.24
N LEU A 15 -6.02 -9.81 12.99
CA LEU A 15 -4.88 -9.38 13.82
C LEU A 15 -4.81 -7.85 13.99
N GLY A 16 -4.99 -7.11 12.89
CA GLY A 16 -4.92 -5.65 12.84
C GLY A 16 -5.98 -5.06 11.91
N ILE A 17 -5.99 -3.74 11.74
CA ILE A 17 -6.96 -3.01 10.90
C ILE A 17 -8.41 -3.43 11.24
N ARG A 18 -8.69 -3.64 12.54
CA ARG A 18 -9.96 -4.22 13.04
C ARG A 18 -11.18 -3.33 12.79
N ALA A 19 -10.96 -2.03 12.61
CA ALA A 19 -11.98 -1.05 12.25
C ALA A 19 -12.51 -1.24 10.82
N SER A 20 -11.72 -1.82 9.91
CA SER A 20 -12.20 -2.16 8.57
C SER A 20 -13.08 -3.40 8.63
N SER A 21 -14.28 -3.36 8.06
CA SER A 21 -15.14 -4.54 7.97
C SER A 21 -14.62 -5.48 6.90
N THR A 22 -14.49 -6.76 7.22
CA THR A 22 -14.05 -7.80 6.29
C THR A 22 -14.89 -9.03 6.58
N ALA A 23 -15.50 -9.60 5.55
CA ALA A 23 -16.36 -10.76 5.64
C ALA A 23 -16.37 -11.47 4.29
N ASN A 24 -16.73 -12.75 4.30
CA ASN A 24 -16.97 -13.50 3.07
C ASN A 24 -18.25 -13.03 2.39
N LEU A 25 -18.25 -13.02 1.07
CA LEU A 25 -19.43 -12.82 0.23
C LEU A 25 -19.81 -14.16 -0.39
N ILE A 26 -21.07 -14.57 -0.21
CA ILE A 26 -21.60 -15.83 -0.69
C ILE A 26 -22.61 -15.52 -1.79
N PHE A 27 -22.42 -16.15 -2.96
CA PHE A 27 -23.27 -15.99 -4.13
C PHE A 27 -23.88 -17.35 -4.49
N GLU A 28 -25.18 -17.51 -4.24
CA GLU A 28 -25.96 -18.73 -4.51
C GLU A 28 -27.13 -18.36 -5.41
N ASP A 29 -27.12 -18.85 -6.66
CA ASP A 29 -28.14 -18.54 -7.68
C ASP A 29 -28.46 -17.04 -7.84
N CYS A 30 -27.43 -16.20 -7.63
CA CYS A 30 -27.52 -14.74 -7.65
C CYS A 30 -27.65 -14.24 -9.10
N ARG A 31 -28.88 -13.90 -9.54
CA ARG A 31 -29.15 -13.39 -10.89
C ARG A 31 -28.89 -11.88 -10.96
N ILE A 32 -28.06 -11.47 -11.92
CA ILE A 32 -27.65 -10.08 -12.13
C ILE A 32 -28.05 -9.62 -13.55
N PRO A 33 -28.66 -8.43 -13.72
CA PRO A 33 -28.95 -7.88 -15.05
C PRO A 33 -27.69 -7.70 -15.90
N LYS A 34 -27.81 -7.86 -17.21
CA LYS A 34 -26.69 -7.68 -18.15
C LYS A 34 -26.10 -6.27 -18.09
N ASP A 35 -26.92 -5.27 -17.80
CA ASP A 35 -26.51 -3.86 -17.71
C ASP A 35 -25.55 -3.59 -16.54
N ASN A 36 -25.42 -4.51 -15.58
CA ASN A 36 -24.44 -4.42 -14.49
C ASN A 36 -23.06 -4.94 -14.89
N LEU A 37 -22.88 -5.44 -16.13
CA LEU A 37 -21.58 -5.88 -16.62
C LEU A 37 -20.64 -4.66 -16.79
N LEU A 38 -19.55 -4.66 -16.04
CA LEU A 38 -18.51 -3.64 -16.18
C LEU A 38 -17.60 -3.96 -17.36
N GLY A 39 -17.72 -3.18 -18.44
CA GLY A 39 -16.97 -3.39 -19.67
C GLY A 39 -17.54 -4.53 -20.51
N GLU A 40 -16.67 -5.21 -21.26
CA GLU A 40 -17.06 -6.31 -22.14
C GLU A 40 -16.86 -7.69 -21.49
N LEU A 41 -17.60 -8.69 -21.97
CA LEU A 41 -17.44 -10.07 -21.51
C LEU A 41 -15.99 -10.53 -21.75
N GLY A 42 -15.37 -11.11 -20.71
CA GLY A 42 -13.97 -11.55 -20.76
C GLY A 42 -12.93 -10.50 -20.32
N MET A 43 -13.33 -9.25 -20.11
CA MET A 43 -12.40 -8.17 -19.73
C MET A 43 -12.14 -8.06 -18.22
N GLY A 44 -12.82 -8.86 -17.39
CA GLY A 44 -12.80 -8.73 -15.93
C GLY A 44 -11.40 -8.77 -15.33
N PHE A 45 -10.52 -9.65 -15.81
CA PHE A 45 -9.14 -9.72 -15.30
C PHE A 45 -8.33 -8.45 -15.58
N LYS A 46 -8.45 -7.91 -16.80
CA LYS A 46 -7.74 -6.68 -17.19
C LYS A 46 -8.21 -5.48 -16.36
N ILE A 47 -9.52 -5.33 -16.20
CA ILE A 47 -10.12 -4.28 -15.38
C ILE A 47 -9.63 -4.40 -13.93
N ALA A 48 -9.69 -5.60 -13.35
CA ALA A 48 -9.23 -5.85 -11.99
C ALA A 48 -7.75 -5.47 -11.79
N MET A 49 -6.86 -5.86 -12.71
CA MET A 49 -5.44 -5.51 -12.63
C MET A 49 -5.19 -4.00 -12.74
N GLN A 50 -5.90 -3.31 -13.64
CA GLN A 50 -5.81 -1.85 -13.77
C GLN A 50 -6.26 -1.12 -12.50
N THR A 51 -7.35 -1.57 -11.87
CA THR A 51 -7.84 -1.02 -10.61
C THR A 51 -6.87 -1.33 -9.46
N LEU A 52 -6.29 -2.53 -9.40
CA LEU A 52 -5.32 -2.89 -8.37
C LEU A 52 -4.01 -2.09 -8.48
N ASP A 53 -3.54 -1.83 -9.70
CA ASP A 53 -2.38 -0.95 -9.91
C ASP A 53 -2.62 0.44 -9.32
N MET A 54 -3.80 1.01 -9.55
CA MET A 54 -4.19 2.27 -8.93
C MET A 54 -4.32 2.16 -7.40
N GLY A 55 -4.92 1.08 -6.91
CA GLY A 55 -5.14 0.82 -5.49
C GLY A 55 -3.85 0.68 -4.69
N ARG A 56 -2.77 0.15 -5.30
CA ARG A 56 -1.45 0.01 -4.67
C ARG A 56 -0.87 1.35 -4.19
N ILE A 57 -1.12 2.44 -4.93
CA ILE A 57 -0.72 3.78 -4.50
C ILE A 57 -1.47 4.18 -3.22
N GLY A 58 -2.77 3.86 -3.14
CA GLY A 58 -3.58 4.11 -1.94
C GLY A 58 -3.08 3.34 -0.71
N ILE A 59 -2.73 2.05 -0.89
CA ILE A 59 -2.16 1.22 0.19
C ILE A 59 -0.79 1.76 0.62
N ALA A 60 0.06 2.18 -0.33
CA ALA A 60 1.34 2.81 -0.01
C ALA A 60 1.14 4.09 0.82
N SER A 61 0.19 4.95 0.44
CA SER A 61 -0.16 6.15 1.21
C SER A 61 -0.65 5.83 2.63
N GLN A 62 -1.46 4.77 2.79
CA GLN A 62 -1.89 4.31 4.12
C GLN A 62 -0.68 3.86 4.96
N ALA A 63 0.23 3.09 4.38
CA ALA A 63 1.44 2.63 5.05
C ALA A 63 2.35 3.80 5.47
N LEU A 64 2.46 4.85 4.65
CA LEU A 64 3.20 6.07 5.01
C LEU A 64 2.62 6.75 6.25
N GLY A 65 1.30 6.87 6.33
CA GLY A 65 0.64 7.47 7.50
C GLY A 65 0.91 6.67 8.78
N ILE A 66 0.82 5.34 8.70
CA ILE A 66 1.13 4.45 9.83
C ILE A 66 2.60 4.58 10.24
N ALA A 67 3.52 4.58 9.28
CA ALA A 67 4.95 4.69 9.53
C ALA A 67 5.34 6.05 10.13
N GLN A 68 4.72 7.15 9.67
CA GLN A 68 4.90 8.47 10.29
C GLN A 68 4.43 8.47 11.75
N ALA A 69 3.22 7.97 12.02
CA ALA A 69 2.70 7.89 13.38
C ALA A 69 3.59 7.03 14.31
N ALA A 70 4.16 5.95 13.79
CA ALA A 70 5.10 5.11 14.52
C ALA A 70 6.42 5.85 14.83
N LEU A 71 6.97 6.61 13.86
CA LEU A 71 8.16 7.42 14.07
C LEU A 71 7.91 8.52 15.10
N ASP A 72 6.80 9.27 14.98
CA ASP A 72 6.44 10.34 15.91
C ASP A 72 6.29 9.82 17.34
N CYS A 73 5.63 8.66 17.48
CA CYS A 73 5.48 7.98 18.76
C CYS A 73 6.84 7.56 19.34
N ALA A 74 7.72 6.98 18.51
CA ALA A 74 9.04 6.52 18.93
C ALA A 74 9.96 7.68 19.35
N VAL A 75 9.96 8.79 18.61
CA VAL A 75 10.72 10.00 18.93
C VAL A 75 10.24 10.58 20.25
N ASN A 76 8.92 10.81 20.38
CA ASN A 76 8.33 11.35 21.61
C ASN A 76 8.65 10.47 22.83
N TYR A 77 8.57 9.14 22.68
CA TYR A 77 8.94 8.24 23.77
C TYR A 77 10.43 8.32 24.10
N ALA A 78 11.31 8.35 23.10
CA ALA A 78 12.76 8.41 23.32
C ALA A 78 13.22 9.71 24.00
N GLU A 79 12.55 10.83 23.73
CA GLU A 79 12.84 12.13 24.33
C GLU A 79 12.43 12.20 25.81
N ASN A 80 11.25 11.66 26.12
CA ASN A 80 10.68 11.75 27.46
C ASN A 80 11.17 10.63 28.39
N ARG A 81 11.46 9.44 27.86
CA ARG A 81 11.93 8.31 28.67
C ARG A 81 13.38 8.53 29.07
N LYS A 82 13.63 8.56 30.39
CA LYS A 82 14.98 8.55 30.96
C LYS A 82 15.38 7.14 31.40
N ALA A 83 16.59 6.73 31.06
CA ALA A 83 17.25 5.52 31.54
C ALA A 83 18.77 5.76 31.56
N PHE A 84 19.50 5.06 32.43
CA PHE A 84 20.96 5.23 32.54
C PHE A 84 21.39 6.70 32.77
N GLY A 85 20.58 7.47 33.49
CA GLY A 85 20.86 8.87 33.84
C GLY A 85 20.52 9.92 32.77
N ALA A 86 20.05 9.53 31.58
CA ALA A 86 19.75 10.46 30.48
C ALA A 86 18.50 10.05 29.68
N PRO A 87 17.93 10.93 28.85
CA PRO A 87 16.93 10.54 27.85
C PRO A 87 17.48 9.46 26.90
N LEU A 88 16.60 8.58 26.40
CA LEU A 88 17.00 7.53 25.45
C LEU A 88 17.58 8.11 24.15
N THR A 89 17.20 9.33 23.77
CA THR A 89 17.82 10.05 22.63
C THR A 89 19.31 10.32 22.79
N LYS A 90 19.89 10.17 23.98
CA LYS A 90 21.36 10.27 24.18
C LYS A 90 22.10 8.96 23.88
N LEU A 91 21.38 7.85 23.72
CA LEU A 91 21.97 6.57 23.34
C LEU A 91 22.12 6.50 21.81
N GLN A 92 23.34 6.38 21.33
CA GLN A 92 23.65 6.34 19.88
C GLN A 92 22.88 5.24 19.14
N SER A 93 22.69 4.08 19.76
CA SER A 93 21.92 2.97 19.17
C SER A 93 20.45 3.33 18.92
N ILE A 94 19.85 4.19 19.75
CA ILE A 94 18.49 4.69 19.56
C ILE A 94 18.46 5.76 18.47
N GLN A 95 19.45 6.65 18.44
CA GLN A 95 19.58 7.66 17.39
C GLN A 95 19.66 7.01 15.99
N PHE A 96 20.48 5.96 15.83
CA PHE A 96 20.58 5.24 14.56
C PHE A 96 19.25 4.60 14.14
N LYS A 97 18.54 3.96 15.07
CA LYS A 97 17.22 3.39 14.77
C LYS A 97 16.22 4.45 14.29
N LEU A 98 16.16 5.60 14.97
CA LEU A 98 15.27 6.69 14.58
C LEU A 98 15.67 7.30 13.22
N ALA A 99 16.97 7.44 12.97
CA ALA A 99 17.50 7.93 11.69
C ALA A 99 17.16 6.97 10.54
N ASP A 100 17.32 5.65 10.74
CA ASP A 100 16.98 4.64 9.74
C ASP A 100 15.48 4.62 9.44
N MET A 101 14.63 4.74 10.47
CA MET A 101 13.18 4.85 10.31
C MET A 101 12.80 6.09 9.50
N ALA A 102 13.39 7.25 9.81
CA ALA A 102 13.15 8.49 9.08
C ALA A 102 13.59 8.39 7.62
N LEU A 103 14.78 7.83 7.37
CA LEU A 103 15.31 7.63 6.02
C LEU A 103 14.40 6.71 5.18
N ALA A 104 13.97 5.59 5.75
CA ALA A 104 13.05 4.66 5.08
C ALA A 104 11.69 5.32 4.78
N LEU A 105 11.17 6.12 5.71
CA LEU A 105 9.91 6.83 5.56
C LEU A 105 9.98 7.87 4.42
N GLU A 106 11.00 8.73 4.41
CA GLU A 106 11.16 9.72 3.34
C GLU A 106 11.37 9.05 1.98
N SER A 107 12.16 7.98 1.93
CA SER A 107 12.37 7.21 0.71
C SER A 107 11.05 6.63 0.16
N ALA A 108 10.25 6.00 1.03
CA ALA A 108 8.96 5.46 0.66
C ALA A 108 7.96 6.56 0.24
N ARG A 109 8.01 7.73 0.88
CA ARG A 109 7.17 8.88 0.54
C ARG A 109 7.45 9.38 -0.86
N LEU A 110 8.72 9.60 -1.20
CA LEU A 110 9.14 10.03 -2.52
C LEU A 110 8.75 9.03 -3.62
N LEU A 111 8.90 7.73 -3.36
CA LEU A 111 8.48 6.69 -4.31
C LEU A 111 6.96 6.68 -4.54
N THR A 112 6.19 6.86 -3.46
CA THR A 112 4.72 6.88 -3.51
C THR A 112 4.23 8.11 -4.27
N TRP A 113 4.75 9.29 -3.96
CA TRP A 113 4.40 10.53 -4.65
C TRP A 113 4.82 10.51 -6.11
N ARG A 114 5.98 9.93 -6.44
CA ARG A 114 6.38 9.73 -7.83
C ARG A 114 5.39 8.84 -8.59
N ALA A 115 4.94 7.73 -7.99
CA ALA A 115 3.95 6.86 -8.61
C ALA A 115 2.61 7.57 -8.83
N ALA A 116 2.14 8.33 -7.84
CA ALA A 116 0.93 9.15 -7.95
C ALA A 116 1.06 10.20 -9.07
N MET A 117 2.16 10.95 -9.10
CA MET A 117 2.43 11.94 -10.14
C MET A 117 2.50 11.32 -11.54
N LEU A 118 3.10 10.14 -11.70
CA LEU A 118 3.12 9.45 -12.98
C LEU A 118 1.71 9.04 -13.42
N LYS A 119 0.91 8.50 -12.50
CA LYS A 119 -0.50 8.14 -12.74
C LYS A 119 -1.32 9.35 -13.19
N ASP A 120 -1.23 10.48 -12.47
CA ASP A 120 -2.01 11.68 -12.77
C ASP A 120 -1.62 12.28 -14.14
N ASN A 121 -0.36 12.13 -14.53
CA ASN A 121 0.14 12.49 -15.85
C ASN A 121 -0.10 11.42 -16.94
N LYS A 122 -0.91 10.39 -16.67
CA LYS A 122 -1.21 9.26 -17.58
C LYS A 122 0.04 8.54 -18.09
N LYS A 123 1.13 8.58 -17.33
CA LYS A 123 2.37 7.84 -17.62
C LYS A 123 2.33 6.46 -16.96
N PRO A 124 3.05 5.46 -17.49
CA PRO A 124 3.22 4.18 -16.80
C PRO A 124 3.79 4.39 -15.39
N PHE A 125 3.08 3.91 -14.37
CA PHE A 125 3.43 4.09 -12.95
C PHE A 125 3.68 2.78 -12.21
N THR A 126 3.38 1.64 -12.84
CA THR A 126 3.74 0.31 -12.34
C THR A 126 5.19 0.03 -12.72
N LYS A 127 6.13 0.17 -11.79
CA LYS A 127 7.51 -0.31 -12.01
C LYS A 127 7.49 -1.84 -11.98
N VAL A 128 7.85 -2.47 -13.10
CA VAL A 128 8.30 -3.87 -13.14
C VAL A 128 9.44 -4.01 -12.13
N PRO A 129 9.50 -5.09 -11.31
CA PRO A 129 10.53 -5.26 -10.30
C PRO A 129 11.92 -5.00 -10.88
N LEU A 130 12.74 -4.28 -10.13
CA LEU A 130 14.13 -3.88 -10.43
C LEU A 130 15.11 -5.05 -10.65
N GLY A 131 14.62 -6.26 -10.97
CA GLY A 131 15.40 -7.44 -11.35
C GLY A 131 15.39 -7.76 -12.86
N ARG A 132 14.75 -6.94 -13.70
CA ARG A 132 14.92 -7.00 -15.17
C ARG A 132 15.26 -5.64 -15.75
N VAL A 133 16.40 -5.11 -15.34
CA VAL A 133 17.18 -4.25 -16.23
C VAL A 133 17.78 -5.20 -17.27
N SER A 134 17.05 -5.44 -18.36
CA SER A 134 17.67 -6.07 -19.52
C SER A 134 18.78 -5.12 -20.00
N PRO A 135 20.04 -5.57 -20.15
CA PRO A 135 21.10 -4.74 -20.71
C PRO A 135 20.85 -4.63 -22.22
N GLY A 136 19.91 -3.78 -22.61
CA GLY A 136 19.62 -3.42 -23.98
C GLY A 136 20.37 -2.16 -24.38
N ILE A 137 21.69 -2.12 -24.15
CA ILE A 137 22.56 -1.20 -24.88
C ILE A 137 22.73 -1.85 -26.25
N GLY A 138 21.98 -1.36 -27.24
CA GLY A 138 22.27 -1.69 -28.63
C GLY A 138 23.67 -1.17 -28.98
N PRO A 139 24.49 -1.92 -29.73
CA PRO A 139 25.73 -1.38 -30.25
C PRO A 139 25.38 -0.37 -31.34
N LEU A 140 25.59 0.91 -31.03
CA LEU A 140 25.94 1.89 -32.05
C LEU A 140 27.41 1.63 -32.41
N VAL A 141 27.68 1.66 -33.72
CA VAL A 141 28.99 1.56 -34.42
C VAL A 141 29.38 0.15 -34.87
N GLY A 142 29.45 -0.02 -36.19
CA GLY A 142 29.88 -1.21 -36.93
C GLY A 142 29.28 -1.23 -38.33
#